data_AF-A0A850SGX9-F1
#
_entry.id   AF-A0A850SGX9-F1
#
_cell.length_a   1.000
_cell.length_b   1.000
_cell.length_c   1.000
_cell.angle_alpha   90.00
_cell.angle_beta   90.00
_cell.angle_gamma   90.00
#
_symmetry.space_group_name_H-M   'P 1'
#
loop_
_entity.id
_entity.type
_entity.pdbx_description
1 polymer ?
#
loop_
_entity_poly.entity_id
_entity_poly.type
_entity_poly.pdbx_seq_one_letter_code
_entity_poly.pdbx_strand_id
1 'polypeptide(L)'
;MHQPLNEGRAVEKVELLNRDLLQLHSSINHDAAALVAETAIAYTSELAKVYKITGSPRQHNLLVNLGIRQRGLCFHWTDDLLKKMQSLKSAHFDFHSAVAHRDSDLREHSSVVVTFKGAPFASGIVLDGWRYSGDLYWARVKEDSYEWTPRYAKQPTK
;
A
#
# COMPACT_ATOMS: atom_id res chain seq x y z
N MET A 1 -4.99 -3.75 -21.12
CA MET A 1 -5.32 -5.10 -20.63
C MET A 1 -4.68 -5.25 -19.27
N HIS A 2 -5.41 -5.69 -18.23
CA HIS A 2 -4.82 -5.98 -16.93
C HIS A 2 -4.07 -7.30 -17.05
N GLN A 3 -2.74 -7.25 -17.07
CA GLN A 3 -1.91 -8.44 -17.13
C GLN A 3 -1.52 -8.80 -15.69
N PRO A 4 -1.80 -10.03 -15.23
CA PRO A 4 -1.41 -10.44 -13.88
C PRO A 4 0.11 -10.37 -13.72
N LEU A 5 0.57 -10.00 -12.52
CA LEU A 5 1.98 -10.07 -12.14
C LEU A 5 2.49 -11.49 -12.40
N ASN A 6 3.46 -11.63 -13.32
CA ASN A 6 4.17 -12.89 -13.53
C ASN A 6 5.30 -13.04 -12.50
N GLU A 7 5.80 -14.26 -12.35
CA GLU A 7 6.75 -14.61 -11.29
C GLU A 7 8.07 -13.82 -11.40
N GLY A 8 8.62 -13.66 -12.60
CA GLY A 8 9.85 -12.89 -12.82
C GLY A 8 9.72 -11.41 -12.45
N ARG A 9 8.60 -10.77 -12.83
CA ARG A 9 8.32 -9.38 -12.45
C ARG A 9 8.04 -9.24 -10.95
N ALA A 10 7.44 -10.25 -10.31
CA ALA A 10 7.21 -10.24 -8.88
C ALA A 10 8.54 -10.26 -8.10
N VAL A 11 9.48 -11.13 -8.47
CA VAL A 11 10.83 -11.18 -7.88
C VAL A 11 11.55 -9.85 -8.05
N GLU A 12 11.54 -9.28 -9.26
CA GLU A 12 12.16 -7.97 -9.52
C GLU A 12 11.57 -6.87 -8.62
N LYS A 13 10.23 -6.80 -8.51
CA LYS A 13 9.60 -5.79 -7.65
C LYS A 13 9.90 -5.98 -6.18
N VAL A 14 10.01 -7.23 -5.71
CA VAL A 14 10.43 -7.51 -4.32
C VAL A 14 11.82 -6.95 -4.07
N GLU A 15 12.78 -7.19 -4.96
CA GLU A 15 14.15 -6.67 -4.84
C GLU A 15 14.19 -5.13 -4.85
N LEU A 16 13.43 -4.50 -5.76
CA LEU A 16 13.37 -3.04 -5.85
C LEU A 16 12.77 -2.44 -4.57
N LEU A 17 11.64 -2.96 -4.09
CA LEU A 17 11.00 -2.47 -2.88
C LEU A 17 11.84 -2.74 -1.63
N ASN A 18 12.47 -3.90 -1.52
CA ASN A 18 13.39 -4.24 -0.42
C ASN A 18 14.52 -3.21 -0.31
N ARG A 19 15.17 -2.87 -1.43
CA ARG A 19 16.21 -1.85 -1.47
C ARG A 19 15.68 -0.48 -1.03
N ASP A 20 14.52 -0.07 -1.50
CA ASP A 20 13.95 1.24 -1.16
C ASP A 20 13.55 1.32 0.32
N LEU A 21 13.08 0.21 0.91
CA LEU A 21 12.82 0.08 2.35
C LEU A 21 14.11 0.19 3.18
N LEU A 22 15.20 -0.44 2.74
CA LEU A 22 16.51 -0.33 3.42
C LEU A 22 17.05 1.10 3.44
N GLN A 23 16.69 1.91 2.44
CA GLN A 23 17.03 3.33 2.38
C GLN A 23 16.17 4.21 3.31
N LEU A 24 15.20 3.66 4.06
CA LEU A 24 14.47 4.44 5.06
C LEU A 24 15.33 4.78 6.27
N HIS A 25 16.21 3.86 6.69
CA HIS A 25 17.11 4.05 7.82
C HIS A 25 18.20 2.97 7.84
N SER A 26 19.43 3.33 8.23
CA SER A 26 20.61 2.43 8.19
C SER A 26 20.53 1.23 9.15
N SER A 27 19.72 1.33 10.22
CA SER A 27 19.51 0.24 11.20
C SER A 27 18.43 -0.77 10.80
N ILE A 28 17.90 -0.69 9.58
CA ILE A 28 16.93 -1.68 9.08
C ILE A 28 17.68 -2.93 8.65
N ASN A 29 17.26 -4.08 9.19
CA ASN A 29 17.84 -5.36 8.80
C ASN A 29 17.28 -5.81 7.45
N HIS A 30 18.11 -6.45 6.64
CA HIS A 30 17.74 -6.96 5.32
C HIS A 30 16.52 -7.89 5.38
N ASP A 31 16.50 -8.84 6.30
CA ASP A 31 15.38 -9.79 6.44
C ASP A 31 14.05 -9.12 6.77
N ALA A 32 14.09 -8.04 7.56
CA ALA A 32 12.88 -7.29 7.91
C ALA A 32 12.32 -6.54 6.69
N ALA A 33 13.20 -5.93 5.89
CA ALA A 33 12.81 -5.22 4.67
C ALA A 33 12.31 -6.20 3.59
N ALA A 34 12.99 -7.34 3.42
CA ALA A 34 12.60 -8.40 2.49
C ALA A 34 11.21 -8.96 2.85
N LEU A 35 10.97 -9.29 4.12
CA LEU A 35 9.66 -9.77 4.58
C LEU A 35 8.52 -8.79 4.29
N VAL A 36 8.75 -7.49 4.50
CA VAL A 36 7.75 -6.45 4.18
C VAL A 36 7.53 -6.37 2.66
N ALA A 37 8.59 -6.36 1.87
CA ALA A 37 8.51 -6.27 0.42
C ALA A 37 7.77 -7.47 -0.19
N GLU A 38 8.17 -8.69 0.16
CA GLU A 38 7.52 -9.94 -0.27
C GLU A 38 6.05 -9.95 0.12
N THR A 39 5.75 -9.64 1.38
CA THR A 39 4.37 -9.67 1.86
C THR A 39 3.52 -8.64 1.14
N ALA A 40 4.02 -7.42 0.92
CA ALA A 40 3.27 -6.37 0.25
C ALA A 40 2.96 -6.73 -1.21
N ILE A 41 3.98 -7.18 -1.96
CA ILE A 41 3.83 -7.57 -3.37
C ILE A 41 2.89 -8.76 -3.54
N ALA A 42 3.10 -9.82 -2.74
CA ALA A 42 2.29 -11.03 -2.84
C ALA A 42 0.83 -10.75 -2.44
N TYR A 43 0.63 -10.01 -1.35
CA TYR A 43 -0.71 -9.80 -0.81
C TYR A 43 -1.55 -8.85 -1.67
N THR A 44 -0.97 -7.82 -2.29
CA THR A 44 -1.75 -6.96 -3.20
C THR A 44 -2.15 -7.72 -4.48
N SER A 45 -1.28 -8.62 -4.95
CA SER A 45 -1.63 -9.54 -6.05
C SER A 45 -2.74 -10.52 -5.66
N GLU A 46 -2.74 -11.01 -4.41
CA GLU A 46 -3.83 -11.83 -3.86
C GLU A 46 -5.15 -11.06 -3.77
N LEU A 47 -5.13 -9.83 -3.25
CA LEU A 47 -6.31 -8.97 -3.14
C LEU A 47 -6.97 -8.70 -4.50
N ALA A 48 -6.18 -8.54 -5.57
CA ALA A 48 -6.72 -8.39 -6.92
C ALA A 48 -7.59 -9.58 -7.34
N LYS A 49 -7.14 -10.81 -7.01
CA LYS A 49 -7.85 -12.05 -7.29
C LYS A 49 -9.11 -12.16 -6.42
N VAL A 50 -8.99 -11.87 -5.12
CA VAL A 50 -10.11 -11.91 -4.15
C VAL A 50 -11.21 -10.94 -4.55
N TYR A 51 -10.86 -9.70 -4.93
CA TYR A 51 -11.82 -8.69 -5.34
C TYR A 51 -12.30 -8.84 -6.79
N LYS A 52 -11.77 -9.83 -7.52
CA LYS A 52 -12.10 -10.11 -8.93
C LYS A 52 -11.99 -8.85 -9.78
N ILE A 53 -10.88 -8.10 -9.62
CA ILE A 53 -10.67 -6.86 -10.36
C ILE A 53 -10.62 -7.19 -11.85
N THR A 54 -11.51 -6.57 -12.63
CA THR A 54 -11.52 -6.68 -14.08
C THR A 54 -11.44 -5.27 -14.67
N GLY A 55 -10.29 -4.91 -15.24
CA GLY A 55 -10.09 -3.60 -15.88
C GLY A 55 -9.41 -2.57 -14.97
N SER A 56 -9.65 -1.28 -15.24
CA SER A 56 -8.99 -0.18 -14.54
C SER A 56 -9.61 0.08 -13.15
N PRO A 57 -8.86 0.63 -12.19
CA PRO A 57 -9.38 0.93 -10.85
C PRO A 57 -10.58 1.89 -10.86
N ARG A 58 -10.61 2.84 -11.81
CA ARG A 58 -11.76 3.75 -11.99
C ARG A 58 -13.03 3.02 -12.45
N GLN A 59 -12.89 2.06 -13.37
CA GLN A 59 -14.01 1.21 -13.80
C GLN A 59 -14.50 0.33 -12.65
N HIS A 60 -13.59 -0.24 -11.86
CA HIS A 60 -13.95 -1.06 -10.70
C HIS A 60 -14.66 -0.23 -9.62
N ASN A 61 -14.18 0.99 -9.33
CA ASN A 61 -14.86 1.90 -8.40
C ASN A 61 -16.28 2.26 -8.85
N LEU A 62 -16.48 2.52 -10.15
CA LEU A 62 -17.82 2.75 -10.70
C LEU A 62 -18.72 1.53 -10.49
N LEU A 63 -18.22 0.31 -10.71
CA LEU A 63 -18.96 -0.92 -10.48
C LEU A 63 -19.31 -1.16 -9.01
N VAL A 64 -18.43 -0.79 -8.08
CA VAL A 64 -18.74 -0.89 -6.64
C VAL A 64 -19.77 0.17 -6.22
N ASN A 65 -19.61 1.42 -6.67
CA ASN A 65 -20.57 2.49 -6.37
C ASN A 65 -21.96 2.23 -6.96
N LEU A 66 -22.05 1.51 -8.09
CA LEU A 66 -23.31 1.04 -8.67
C LEU A 66 -23.87 -0.24 -8.01
N GLY A 67 -23.22 -0.76 -6.97
CA GLY A 67 -23.66 -1.97 -6.24
C GLY A 67 -23.44 -3.30 -6.98
N ILE A 68 -22.77 -3.29 -8.14
CA ILE A 68 -22.49 -4.47 -8.97
C ILE A 68 -21.36 -5.33 -8.38
N ARG A 69 -20.45 -4.69 -7.63
CA ARG A 69 -19.36 -5.35 -6.89
C ARG A 69 -19.41 -4.95 -5.42
N GLN A 70 -19.20 -5.90 -4.51
CA GLN A 70 -19.33 -5.62 -3.08
C GLN A 70 -18.10 -4.96 -2.45
N ARG A 71 -16.89 -5.16 -3.01
CA ARG A 71 -15.61 -4.70 -2.43
C ARG A 71 -14.59 -4.34 -3.52
N GLY A 72 -13.49 -3.70 -3.11
CA GLY A 72 -12.37 -3.32 -4.00
C GLY A 72 -12.18 -1.82 -4.21
N LEU A 73 -12.91 -0.98 -3.48
CA LEU A 73 -12.61 0.45 -3.31
C LEU A 73 -11.26 0.65 -2.62
N CYS A 74 -10.61 1.79 -2.87
CA CYS A 74 -9.27 2.11 -2.35
C CYS A 74 -9.13 1.91 -0.82
N PHE A 75 -10.16 2.22 -0.03
CA PHE A 75 -10.12 2.00 1.41
C PHE A 75 -10.11 0.52 1.80
N HIS A 76 -10.81 -0.37 1.06
CA HIS A 76 -10.79 -1.81 1.33
C HIS A 76 -9.38 -2.39 1.14
N TRP A 77 -8.71 -1.99 0.06
CA TRP A 77 -7.31 -2.34 -0.19
C TRP A 77 -6.41 -1.88 0.94
N THR A 78 -6.62 -0.63 1.39
CA THR A 78 -5.84 -0.04 2.48
C THR A 78 -6.03 -0.80 3.78
N ASP A 79 -7.28 -1.09 4.16
CA ASP A 79 -7.59 -1.77 5.43
C ASP A 79 -7.03 -3.19 5.45
N ASP A 80 -7.26 -3.96 4.38
CA ASP A 80 -6.81 -5.35 4.30
C ASP A 80 -5.26 -5.41 4.22
N LEU A 81 -4.61 -4.54 3.43
CA LEU A 81 -3.15 -4.45 3.36
C LEU A 81 -2.55 -3.99 4.69
N LEU A 82 -3.12 -2.97 5.33
CA LEU A 82 -2.65 -2.44 6.61
C LEU A 82 -2.69 -3.51 7.68
N LYS A 83 -3.81 -4.24 7.78
CA LYS A 83 -3.97 -5.35 8.73
C LYS A 83 -2.94 -6.45 8.48
N LYS A 84 -2.67 -6.79 7.22
CA LYS A 84 -1.64 -7.77 6.87
C LYS A 84 -0.25 -7.29 7.28
N MET A 85 0.11 -6.05 6.97
CA MET A 85 1.42 -5.48 7.35
C MET A 85 1.61 -5.42 8.87
N GLN A 86 0.59 -4.98 9.61
CA GLN A 86 0.63 -4.93 11.07
C GLN A 86 0.73 -6.33 11.71
N SER A 87 0.20 -7.36 11.06
CA SER A 87 0.33 -8.75 11.53
C SER A 87 1.77 -9.27 11.53
N LEU A 88 2.67 -8.64 10.76
CA LEU A 88 4.10 -8.97 10.74
C LEU A 88 4.81 -8.61 12.05
N LYS A 89 4.21 -7.74 12.88
CA LYS A 89 4.77 -7.30 14.17
C LYS A 89 6.23 -6.85 14.07
N SER A 90 6.56 -6.11 13.01
CA SER A 90 7.95 -5.70 12.75
C SER A 90 8.51 -4.82 13.87
N ALA A 91 9.77 -5.07 14.24
CA ALA A 91 10.52 -4.22 15.15
C ALA A 91 11.08 -2.96 14.46
N HIS A 92 11.19 -2.94 13.13
CA HIS A 92 11.85 -1.88 12.37
C HIS A 92 10.88 -0.90 11.70
N PHE A 93 9.61 -1.28 11.51
CA PHE A 93 8.65 -0.51 10.73
C PHE A 93 7.38 -0.18 11.51
N ASP A 94 6.86 1.02 11.26
CA ASP A 94 5.47 1.38 11.58
C ASP A 94 4.65 1.40 10.28
N PHE A 95 3.39 0.99 10.34
CA PHE A 95 2.46 1.02 9.21
C PHE A 95 1.26 1.90 9.53
N HIS A 96 0.98 2.84 8.63
CA HIS A 96 -0.01 3.90 8.82
C HIS A 96 -1.07 3.84 7.72
N SER A 97 -2.33 4.07 8.08
CA SER A 97 -3.36 4.40 7.09
C SER A 97 -3.11 5.81 6.57
N ALA A 98 -3.10 5.97 5.26
CA ALA A 98 -2.88 7.22 4.56
C ALA A 98 -4.10 7.61 3.72
N VAL A 99 -4.31 8.92 3.57
CA VAL A 99 -5.35 9.47 2.71
C VAL A 99 -4.82 10.70 1.97
N ALA A 100 -5.17 10.80 0.70
CA ALA A 100 -4.98 11.97 -0.15
C ALA A 100 -6.35 12.50 -0.59
N HIS A 101 -6.46 13.83 -0.79
CA HIS A 101 -7.70 14.51 -1.13
C HIS A 101 -8.87 14.14 -0.21
N ARG A 102 -8.62 14.14 1.11
CA ARG A 102 -9.63 13.87 2.14
C ARG A 102 -10.85 14.76 1.91
N ASP A 103 -12.04 14.21 2.18
CA ASP A 103 -13.33 14.91 2.08
C ASP A 103 -13.74 15.23 0.62
N SER A 104 -13.05 14.65 -0.37
CA SER A 104 -13.47 14.70 -1.77
C SER A 104 -14.17 13.42 -2.19
N ASP A 105 -15.48 13.50 -2.43
CA ASP A 105 -16.32 12.35 -2.82
C ASP A 105 -15.81 11.58 -4.05
N LEU A 106 -15.14 12.28 -4.98
CA LEU A 106 -14.68 11.70 -6.25
C LEU A 106 -13.16 11.50 -6.31
N ARG A 107 -12.38 12.16 -5.45
CA ARG A 107 -10.91 12.16 -5.54
C ARG A 107 -10.22 11.57 -4.32
N GLU A 108 -10.95 11.29 -3.24
CA GLU A 108 -10.35 10.68 -2.05
C GLU A 108 -9.67 9.36 -2.44
N HIS A 109 -8.40 9.25 -2.06
CA HIS A 109 -7.63 8.04 -2.28
C HIS A 109 -6.96 7.60 -0.98
N SER A 110 -7.01 6.31 -0.71
CA SER A 110 -6.47 5.71 0.51
C SER A 110 -5.35 4.73 0.17
N SER A 111 -4.35 4.68 1.03
CA SER A 111 -3.23 3.74 0.88
C SER A 111 -2.57 3.44 2.23
N VAL A 112 -1.58 2.56 2.23
CA VAL A 112 -0.73 2.29 3.40
C VAL A 112 0.59 3.04 3.24
N VAL A 113 1.09 3.67 4.31
CA VAL A 113 2.46 4.20 4.36
C VAL A 113 3.26 3.39 5.36
N VAL A 114 4.45 2.97 4.94
CA VAL A 114 5.46 2.32 5.80
C VAL A 114 6.56 3.32 6.13
N THR A 115 6.91 3.43 7.41
CA THR A 115 8.02 4.25 7.89
C THR A 115 8.99 3.39 8.67
N PHE A 116 10.24 3.84 8.81
CA PHE A 116 11.06 3.37 9.94
C PHE A 116 10.32 3.65 11.26
N LYS A 117 10.50 2.77 12.24
CA LYS A 117 9.78 2.82 13.51
C LYS A 117 9.99 4.15 14.22
N GLY A 118 8.89 4.79 14.63
CA GLY A 118 8.91 6.09 15.28
C GLY A 118 9.24 7.28 14.37
N ALA A 119 9.63 7.06 13.11
CA ALA A 119 9.95 8.14 12.19
C ALA A 119 8.69 8.93 11.77
N PRO A 120 8.86 10.18 11.30
CA PRO A 120 7.75 10.98 10.77
C PRO A 120 7.08 10.32 9.57
N PHE A 121 5.76 10.45 9.45
CA PHE A 121 4.99 9.93 8.32
C PHE A 121 5.58 10.34 6.95
N ALA A 122 5.98 11.61 6.83
CA ALA A 122 6.51 12.17 5.59
C ALA A 122 7.87 11.59 5.15
N SER A 123 8.57 10.80 5.99
CA SER A 123 9.80 10.10 5.58
C SER A 123 9.53 8.70 5.01
N GLY A 124 8.27 8.25 5.03
CA GLY A 124 7.89 6.91 4.62
C GLY A 124 7.79 6.69 3.12
N ILE A 125 7.40 5.46 2.78
CA ILE A 125 7.05 5.00 1.44
C ILE A 125 5.57 4.64 1.43
N VAL A 126 4.83 5.10 0.41
CA VAL A 126 3.45 4.67 0.17
C VAL A 126 3.44 3.32 -0.53
N LEU A 127 2.53 2.42 -0.14
CA LEU A 127 2.29 1.09 -0.69
C LEU A 127 0.87 1.04 -1.27
N ASP A 128 0.73 1.40 -2.54
CA ASP A 128 -0.55 1.57 -3.22
C ASP A 128 -0.85 0.39 -4.16
N GLY A 129 -1.52 -0.62 -3.60
CA GLY A 129 -1.98 -1.79 -4.35
C GLY A 129 -3.16 -1.50 -5.27
N TRP A 130 -3.92 -0.43 -5.04
CA TRP A 130 -5.12 -0.11 -5.83
C TRP A 130 -4.77 0.55 -7.16
N ARG A 131 -3.75 1.42 -7.21
CA ARG A 131 -3.39 2.24 -8.39
C ARG A 131 -3.23 1.47 -9.69
N TYR A 132 -2.69 0.26 -9.63
CA TYR A 132 -2.55 -0.64 -10.79
C TYR A 132 -3.20 -2.01 -10.54
N SER A 133 -4.33 -2.04 -9.83
CA SER A 133 -5.18 -3.23 -9.70
C SER A 133 -4.45 -4.46 -9.13
N GLY A 134 -3.58 -4.28 -8.14
CA GLY A 134 -2.81 -5.34 -7.49
C GLY A 134 -1.34 -5.41 -7.88
N ASP A 135 -0.95 -4.78 -8.99
CA ASP A 135 0.46 -4.51 -9.28
C ASP A 135 0.94 -3.35 -8.39
N LEU A 136 1.50 -3.68 -7.22
CA LEU A 136 1.84 -2.71 -6.18
C LEU A 136 2.65 -1.54 -6.73
N TYR A 137 2.14 -0.33 -6.59
CA TYR A 137 2.92 0.87 -6.76
C TYR A 137 3.50 1.33 -5.43
N TRP A 138 4.73 1.84 -5.43
CA TRP A 138 5.28 2.53 -4.28
C TRP A 138 6.09 3.75 -4.70
N ALA A 139 6.18 4.71 -3.79
CA ALA A 139 6.97 5.92 -3.92
C ALA A 139 7.27 6.50 -2.53
N ARG A 140 8.28 7.35 -2.40
CA ARG A 140 8.45 8.16 -1.18
C ARG A 140 7.24 9.08 -1.05
N VAL A 141 6.76 9.26 0.18
CA VAL A 141 5.57 10.11 0.46
C VAL A 141 5.72 11.51 -0.15
N LYS A 142 6.92 12.09 -0.11
CA LYS A 142 7.21 13.43 -0.64
C LYS A 142 7.38 13.50 -2.16
N GLU A 143 7.54 12.36 -2.82
CA GLU A 143 7.85 12.28 -4.26
C GLU A 143 6.64 11.80 -5.08
N ASP A 144 5.58 11.34 -4.41
CA ASP A 144 4.35 10.94 -5.09
C ASP A 144 3.53 12.19 -5.51
N SER A 145 2.76 12.02 -6.57
CA SER A 145 1.80 13.01 -7.09
C SER A 145 0.63 13.30 -6.14
N TYR A 146 0.38 12.43 -5.17
CA TYR A 146 -0.67 12.58 -4.18
C TYR A 146 -0.11 13.20 -2.89
N GLU A 147 -0.81 14.20 -2.37
CA GLU A 147 -0.51 14.80 -1.06
C GLU A 147 -1.01 13.89 0.07
N TRP A 148 -0.20 12.89 0.42
CA TRP A 148 -0.54 11.92 1.46
C TRP A 148 -0.50 12.53 2.86
N THR A 149 -1.55 12.29 3.63
CA THR A 149 -1.62 12.61 5.06
C THR A 149 -2.01 11.37 5.87
N PRO A 150 -1.61 11.28 7.15
CA PRO A 150 -2.10 10.21 8.02
C PRO A 150 -3.63 10.27 8.12
N ARG A 151 -4.33 9.16 7.86
CA ARG A 151 -5.79 9.09 8.01
C ARG A 151 -6.19 9.34 9.48
N TYR A 152 -5.50 8.66 10.37
CA TYR A 152 -5.65 8.79 11.82
C TYR A 152 -4.39 9.38 12.42
N ALA A 153 -4.53 10.37 13.30
CA ALA A 153 -3.39 10.87 14.07
C ALA A 153 -2.83 9.73 14.96
N LYS A 154 -1.50 9.64 15.11
CA LYS A 154 -0.91 8.82 16.18
C LYS A 154 -1.52 9.29 17.49
N GLN A 155 -2.31 8.44 18.15
CA GLN A 155 -2.71 8.72 19.52
C GLN A 155 -1.42 8.82 20.35
N PRO A 156 -1.23 9.89 21.16
CA PRO A 156 -0.08 9.95 22.04
C PRO A 156 -0.13 8.71 22.95
N THR A 157 0.94 7.92 22.93
CA THR A 157 1.12 6.82 23.88
C THR A 157 1.08 7.41 25.27
N LYS A 158 0.06 7.02 26.05
CA LYS A 158 -0.11 7.37 27.45
C LYS A 158 1.00 6.76 28.30
#